data_AF-A0A6G4RBG5-F1
#
_entry.id   AF-A0A6G4RBG5-F1
#
_cell.length_a   1.000
_cell.length_b   1.000
_cell.length_c   1.000
_cell.angle_alpha   90.00
_cell.angle_beta   90.00
_cell.angle_gamma   90.00
#
_symmetry.space_group_name_H-M   'P 1'
#
loop_
_entity.id
_entity.type
_entity.pdbx_description
1 polymer ?
#
loop_
_entity_poly.entity_id
_entity_poly.type
_entity_poly.pdbx_seq_one_letter_code
_entity_poly.pdbx_strand_id
1 'polypeptide(L)'
;MTNTGKAVAREQAVANETERDQHDSEEYADDVIGAVAFNEDRTDADTLWLRYVTVATDRRGEGIGPKLCGLVRDRAIERGYDRLKIAVNNPFAYEALYRTGFTYTGETTGIAELVLEYPKPDALEDGETDPQERYQAGLEQYRERELSDEEAEFLESRRGSDPPKSDVV
;
A
#
# COMPACT_ATOMS: atom_id res chain seq x y z
N MET A 1 24.69 -1.53 -6.56
CA MET A 1 24.10 -1.47 -5.21
C MET A 1 22.60 -1.61 -5.39
N THR A 2 21.94 -2.54 -4.72
CA THR A 2 20.49 -2.73 -4.83
C THR A 2 19.81 -1.50 -4.22
N ASN A 3 19.12 -0.70 -5.05
CA ASN A 3 18.44 0.54 -4.68
C ASN A 3 17.13 0.27 -3.92
N THR A 4 17.17 -0.70 -2.99
CA THR A 4 15.99 -1.24 -2.33
C THR A 4 16.01 -0.87 -0.86
N GLY A 5 15.11 0.03 -0.46
CA GLY A 5 14.82 0.35 0.91
C GLY A 5 13.75 -0.58 1.52
N LYS A 6 13.65 -0.57 2.85
CA LYS A 6 12.70 -1.38 3.62
C LYS A 6 12.19 -0.59 4.81
N ALA A 7 10.91 -0.74 5.14
CA ALA A 7 10.36 -0.35 6.43
C ALA A 7 9.68 -1.56 7.07
N VAL A 8 9.78 -1.67 8.40
CA VAL A 8 9.26 -2.81 9.16
C VAL A 8 8.39 -2.33 10.31
N ALA A 9 7.29 -3.04 10.56
CA ALA A 9 6.49 -2.93 11.77
C ALA A 9 6.99 -4.02 12.72
N ARG A 10 7.25 -3.63 13.96
CA ARG A 10 7.69 -4.53 15.04
C ARG A 10 6.63 -4.58 16.12
N GLU A 11 6.45 -5.74 16.72
CA GLU A 11 5.70 -5.87 17.97
C GLU A 11 6.43 -5.08 19.06
N GLN A 12 5.69 -4.28 19.81
CA GLN A 12 6.27 -3.54 20.91
C GLN A 12 6.63 -4.56 22.00
N ALA A 13 7.90 -4.95 22.08
CA ALA A 13 8.38 -5.75 23.21
C ALA A 13 8.03 -4.97 24.48
N VAL A 14 7.22 -5.59 25.36
CA VAL A 14 6.94 -5.03 26.69
C VAL A 14 8.31 -4.82 27.32
N ALA A 15 8.68 -3.57 27.58
CA ALA A 15 10.01 -3.23 28.06
C ALA A 15 10.24 -3.85 29.44
N ASN A 16 10.74 -5.08 29.48
CA ASN A 16 11.49 -5.57 30.62
C ASN A 16 12.88 -4.95 30.49
N GLU A 17 13.14 -3.91 31.27
CA GLU A 17 14.40 -3.13 31.30
C GLU A 17 15.65 -3.91 31.75
N THR A 18 15.64 -5.24 31.68
CA THR A 18 16.76 -6.05 32.15
C THR A 18 17.23 -6.91 30.99
N GLU A 19 18.52 -6.79 30.65
CA GLU A 19 19.28 -7.63 29.69
C GLU A 19 19.36 -7.08 28.26
N ARG A 20 20.01 -5.91 28.11
CA ARG A 20 20.77 -5.63 26.88
C ARG A 20 22.13 -6.30 26.98
N ASP A 21 22.18 -7.59 26.66
CA ASP A 21 23.43 -8.29 26.37
C ASP A 21 23.53 -8.60 24.87
N GLN A 22 24.73 -8.42 24.33
CA GLN A 22 25.00 -8.42 22.90
C GLN A 22 25.31 -9.84 22.38
N HIS A 23 24.35 -10.54 21.77
CA HIS A 23 24.57 -11.54 20.68
C HIS A 23 23.26 -12.22 20.26
N ASP A 24 22.81 -12.05 19.02
CA ASP A 24 22.90 -13.02 17.91
C ASP A 24 21.95 -12.57 16.77
N SER A 25 22.37 -12.70 15.52
CA SER A 25 21.69 -12.04 14.38
C SER A 25 20.35 -12.68 13.96
N GLU A 26 19.95 -13.80 14.58
CA GLU A 26 18.74 -14.56 14.26
C GLU A 26 17.50 -14.14 15.09
N GLU A 27 17.68 -13.47 16.23
CA GLU A 27 16.58 -13.06 17.13
C GLU A 27 15.79 -11.83 16.61
N TYR A 28 16.34 -11.07 15.66
CA TYR A 28 15.79 -9.79 15.19
C TYR A 28 14.58 -9.87 14.24
N ALA A 29 14.14 -11.08 13.87
CA ALA A 29 13.02 -11.30 12.97
C ALA A 29 11.73 -11.71 13.68
N ASP A 30 11.79 -12.22 14.91
CA ASP A 30 10.63 -12.78 15.60
C ASP A 30 9.59 -11.72 15.99
N ASP A 31 10.02 -10.47 16.17
CA ASP A 31 9.15 -9.33 16.46
C ASP A 31 8.62 -8.62 15.20
N VAL A 32 9.04 -9.01 13.98
CA VAL A 32 8.61 -8.33 12.75
C VAL A 32 7.23 -8.82 12.32
N ILE A 33 6.21 -7.98 12.53
CA ILE A 33 4.80 -8.27 12.20
C ILE A 33 4.37 -7.74 10.83
N GLY A 34 5.20 -6.95 10.17
CA GLY A 34 4.96 -6.51 8.80
C GLY A 34 6.16 -5.81 8.17
N ALA A 35 6.22 -5.81 6.85
CA ALA A 35 7.28 -5.14 6.11
C ALA A 35 6.79 -4.60 4.77
N VAL A 36 7.41 -3.49 4.35
CA VAL A 36 7.30 -2.97 2.99
C VAL A 36 8.69 -2.80 2.38
N ALA A 37 8.90 -3.35 1.19
CA ALA A 37 10.08 -3.12 0.37
C ALA A 37 9.78 -2.09 -0.72
N PHE A 38 10.72 -1.19 -1.00
CA PHE A 38 10.55 -0.13 -1.98
C PHE A 38 11.84 0.19 -2.74
N ASN A 39 11.73 0.76 -3.94
CA ASN A 39 12.86 1.16 -4.76
C ASN A 39 12.48 2.32 -5.70
N GLU A 40 13.47 3.09 -6.14
CA GLU A 40 13.27 4.13 -7.15
C GLU A 40 12.79 3.53 -8.48
N ASP A 41 11.93 4.26 -9.18
CA ASP A 41 11.62 3.98 -10.57
C ASP A 41 12.91 4.05 -11.41
N ARG A 42 13.02 3.19 -12.42
CA ARG A 42 14.24 3.09 -13.24
C ARG A 42 14.32 4.16 -14.34
N THR A 43 13.20 4.81 -14.60
CA THR A 43 13.00 5.79 -15.67
C THR A 43 12.69 7.18 -15.13
N ASP A 44 12.32 7.28 -13.85
CA ASP A 44 12.01 8.53 -13.16
C ASP A 44 12.58 8.51 -11.73
N ALA A 45 13.64 9.30 -11.50
CA ALA A 45 14.31 9.33 -10.20
C ALA A 45 13.45 9.96 -9.08
N ASP A 46 12.43 10.73 -9.44
CA ASP A 46 11.55 11.43 -8.50
C ASP A 46 10.35 10.55 -8.08
N THR A 47 10.24 9.33 -8.65
CA THR A 47 9.20 8.35 -8.34
C THR A 47 9.73 7.16 -7.52
N LEU A 48 9.03 6.83 -6.42
CA LEU A 48 9.32 5.66 -5.58
C LEU A 48 8.25 4.56 -5.71
N TRP A 49 8.66 3.32 -5.97
CA TRP A 49 7.75 2.15 -6.00
C TRP A 49 7.73 1.41 -4.68
N LEU A 50 6.55 1.22 -4.10
CA LEU A 50 6.31 0.21 -3.06
C LEU A 50 6.04 -1.14 -3.76
N ARG A 51 6.85 -2.16 -3.47
CA ARG A 51 6.89 -3.43 -4.22
C ARG A 51 6.22 -4.60 -3.52
N TYR A 52 6.59 -4.81 -2.27
CA TYR A 52 6.14 -5.97 -1.51
C TYR A 52 5.69 -5.50 -0.15
N VAL A 53 4.40 -5.64 0.12
CA VAL A 53 3.81 -5.39 1.43
C VAL A 53 3.41 -6.74 2.00
N THR A 54 3.95 -7.07 3.17
CA THR A 54 3.61 -8.30 3.87
C THR A 54 3.26 -7.98 5.32
N VAL A 55 2.31 -8.74 5.85
CA VAL A 55 1.87 -8.68 7.24
C VAL A 55 1.77 -10.13 7.74
N ALA A 56 2.26 -10.37 8.95
CA ALA A 56 2.15 -11.65 9.64
C ALA A 56 0.71 -12.16 9.59
N THR A 57 0.52 -13.45 9.29
CA THR A 57 -0.79 -14.01 8.93
C THR A 57 -1.84 -13.81 10.02
N ASP A 58 -1.44 -13.97 11.27
CA ASP A 58 -2.23 -13.77 12.49
C ASP A 58 -2.53 -12.30 12.82
N ARG A 59 -1.86 -11.36 12.14
CA ARG A 59 -2.01 -9.90 12.30
C ARG A 59 -2.67 -9.21 11.12
N ARG A 60 -3.10 -9.98 10.09
CA ARG A 60 -3.80 -9.43 8.92
C ARG A 60 -5.15 -8.85 9.35
N GLY A 61 -5.53 -7.74 8.71
CA GLY A 61 -6.77 -7.02 9.05
C GLY A 61 -6.62 -5.94 10.13
N GLU A 62 -5.50 -5.89 10.86
CA GLU A 62 -5.25 -4.87 11.90
C GLU A 62 -4.81 -3.49 11.34
N GLY A 63 -4.73 -3.35 10.02
CA GLY A 63 -4.32 -2.11 9.34
C GLY A 63 -2.81 -1.85 9.32
N ILE A 64 -1.97 -2.84 9.66
CA ILE A 64 -0.50 -2.71 9.69
C ILE A 64 0.07 -2.33 8.30
N GLY A 65 -0.34 -3.04 7.25
CA GLY A 65 0.13 -2.80 5.88
C GLY A 65 -0.10 -1.36 5.41
N PRO A 66 -1.34 -0.85 5.43
CA PRO A 66 -1.65 0.53 5.09
C PRO A 66 -0.88 1.56 5.93
N LYS A 67 -0.75 1.35 7.24
CA LYS A 67 0.06 2.23 8.11
C LYS A 67 1.52 2.27 7.69
N LEU A 68 2.10 1.12 7.33
CA LEU A 68 3.47 1.05 6.80
C LEU A 68 3.61 1.80 5.47
N CYS A 69 2.65 1.63 4.54
CA CYS A 69 2.65 2.36 3.28
C CYS A 69 2.54 3.87 3.49
N GLY A 70 1.66 4.33 4.40
CA GLY A 70 1.54 5.74 4.78
C GLY A 70 2.84 6.30 5.38
N LEU A 71 3.49 5.55 6.28
CA LEU A 71 4.79 5.94 6.86
C LEU A 71 5.87 6.10 5.78
N VAL A 72 5.98 5.13 4.85
CA VAL A 72 6.96 5.23 3.77
C VAL A 72 6.65 6.39 2.83
N ARG A 73 5.38 6.61 2.50
CA ARG A 73 4.92 7.78 1.73
C ARG A 73 5.39 9.07 2.36
N ASP A 74 5.04 9.31 3.63
CA ASP A 74 5.40 10.56 4.31
C ASP A 74 6.91 10.76 4.35
N ARG A 75 7.66 9.69 4.66
CA ARG A 75 9.12 9.74 4.70
C ARG A 75 9.76 9.96 3.32
N ALA A 76 9.13 9.48 2.25
CA ALA A 76 9.60 9.68 0.88
C ALA A 76 9.38 11.13 0.43
N ILE A 77 8.20 11.72 0.71
CA ILE A 77 7.93 13.13 0.43
C ILE A 77 8.93 14.04 1.17
N GLU A 78 9.18 13.78 2.45
CA GLU A 78 10.20 14.51 3.22
C GLU A 78 11.62 14.41 2.63
N ARG A 79 11.90 13.33 1.88
CA ARG A 79 13.20 13.11 1.23
C ARG A 79 13.26 13.69 -0.19
N GLY A 80 12.18 14.29 -0.67
CA GLY A 80 12.11 14.96 -1.97
C GLY A 80 11.63 14.09 -3.13
N TYR A 81 11.02 12.92 -2.86
CA TYR A 81 10.30 12.21 -3.92
C TYR A 81 8.99 12.94 -4.21
N ASP A 82 8.70 13.18 -5.48
CA ASP A 82 7.47 13.83 -5.93
C ASP A 82 6.29 12.86 -5.96
N ARG A 83 6.58 11.58 -6.18
CA ARG A 83 5.55 10.58 -6.49
C ARG A 83 5.88 9.22 -5.88
N LEU A 84 4.82 8.52 -5.49
CA LEU A 84 4.87 7.14 -5.05
C LEU A 84 3.88 6.30 -5.85
N LYS A 85 4.32 5.11 -6.26
CA LYS A 85 3.49 4.11 -6.96
C LYS A 85 3.46 2.79 -6.22
N ILE A 86 2.34 2.09 -6.35
CA ILE A 86 2.17 0.73 -5.83
C ILE A 86 1.17 -0.02 -6.72
N ALA A 87 1.49 -1.28 -7.03
CA ALA A 87 0.62 -2.17 -7.79
C ALA A 87 -0.06 -3.14 -6.81
N VAL A 88 -1.40 -3.24 -6.84
CA VAL A 88 -2.18 -4.10 -5.94
C VAL A 88 -3.06 -5.08 -6.69
N ASN A 89 -3.08 -6.33 -6.22
CA ASN A 89 -3.76 -7.43 -6.90
C ASN A 89 -5.12 -7.83 -6.30
N ASN A 90 -5.53 -7.24 -5.17
CA ASN A 90 -6.75 -7.62 -4.46
C ASN A 90 -7.54 -6.38 -4.01
N PRO A 91 -8.88 -6.47 -3.94
CA PRO A 91 -9.75 -5.33 -3.65
C PRO A 91 -9.62 -4.80 -2.23
N PHE A 92 -9.21 -5.63 -1.25
CA PHE A 92 -8.97 -5.17 0.12
C PHE A 92 -7.76 -4.24 0.22
N ALA A 93 -6.65 -4.58 -0.45
CA ALA A 93 -5.47 -3.74 -0.51
C ALA A 93 -5.74 -2.44 -1.27
N TYR A 94 -6.54 -2.50 -2.35
CA TYR A 94 -6.99 -1.33 -3.09
C TYR A 94 -7.73 -0.33 -2.17
N GLU A 95 -8.78 -0.79 -1.49
CA GLU A 95 -9.54 0.01 -0.51
C GLU A 95 -8.64 0.58 0.59
N ALA A 96 -7.74 -0.26 1.13
CA ALA A 96 -6.92 0.12 2.25
C ALA A 96 -5.88 1.19 1.88
N LEU A 97 -5.38 1.19 0.64
CA LEU A 97 -4.47 2.22 0.16
C LEU A 97 -5.17 3.53 -0.21
N TYR A 98 -6.44 3.49 -0.63
CA TYR A 98 -7.25 4.72 -0.75
C TYR A 98 -7.38 5.48 0.57
N ARG A 99 -7.49 4.76 1.70
CA ARG A 99 -7.45 5.40 3.05
C ARG A 99 -6.12 6.08 3.34
N THR A 100 -5.05 5.68 2.65
CA THR A 100 -3.73 6.31 2.72
C THR A 100 -3.51 7.33 1.59
N GLY A 101 -4.57 7.79 0.93
CA GLY A 101 -4.49 8.84 -0.09
C GLY A 101 -3.96 8.40 -1.45
N PHE A 102 -3.55 7.14 -1.63
CA PHE A 102 -3.24 6.62 -2.96
C PHE A 102 -4.51 6.52 -3.78
N THR A 103 -4.41 6.78 -5.09
CA THR A 103 -5.56 6.77 -5.99
C THR A 103 -5.28 5.99 -7.26
N TYR A 104 -6.31 5.40 -7.85
CA TYR A 104 -6.17 4.59 -9.04
C TYR A 104 -5.79 5.44 -10.25
N THR A 105 -4.78 4.98 -10.98
CA THR A 105 -4.24 5.66 -12.17
C THR A 105 -5.01 5.35 -13.44
N GLY A 106 -5.91 4.34 -13.43
CA GLY A 106 -6.45 3.77 -14.66
C GLY A 106 -5.54 2.71 -15.30
N GLU A 107 -4.29 2.58 -14.82
CA GLU A 107 -3.31 1.66 -15.37
C GLU A 107 -3.31 0.31 -14.65
N THR A 108 -3.06 -0.74 -15.41
CA THR A 108 -2.77 -2.08 -14.87
C THR A 108 -1.36 -2.52 -15.25
N THR A 109 -0.72 -3.29 -14.38
CA THR A 109 0.56 -3.95 -14.64
C THR A 109 0.38 -5.47 -14.67
N GLY A 110 1.29 -6.16 -15.37
CA GLY A 110 1.52 -7.60 -15.21
C GLY A 110 0.26 -8.46 -15.01
N ILE A 111 0.19 -9.19 -13.90
CA ILE A 111 -0.89 -10.12 -13.49
C ILE A 111 -2.14 -9.34 -13.04
N ALA A 112 -2.62 -8.42 -13.88
CA ALA A 112 -3.75 -7.54 -13.63
C ALA A 112 -3.63 -6.74 -12.32
N GLU A 113 -2.43 -6.37 -11.87
CA GLU A 113 -2.30 -5.51 -10.70
C GLU A 113 -2.74 -4.09 -11.06
N LEU A 114 -3.54 -3.46 -10.22
CA LEU A 114 -3.96 -2.07 -10.42
C LEU A 114 -2.91 -1.13 -9.85
N VAL A 115 -2.47 -0.14 -10.63
CA VAL A 115 -1.49 0.84 -10.17
C VAL A 115 -2.20 1.98 -9.46
N LEU A 116 -1.81 2.20 -8.21
CA LEU A 116 -2.19 3.36 -7.42
C LEU A 116 -1.02 4.33 -7.27
N GLU A 117 -1.33 5.61 -7.18
CA GLU A 117 -0.35 6.69 -7.09
C GLU A 117 -0.69 7.69 -5.97
N TYR A 118 0.35 8.22 -5.33
CA TYR A 118 0.31 9.39 -4.45
C TYR A 118 1.39 10.41 -4.85
N PRO A 119 1.10 11.73 -4.88
CA PRO A 119 -0.22 12.35 -4.80
C PRO A 119 -1.17 11.85 -5.89
N LYS A 120 -2.43 12.30 -5.89
CA LYS A 120 -3.37 11.92 -6.96
C LYS A 120 -2.73 12.21 -8.32
N PRO A 121 -2.84 11.31 -9.32
CA PRO A 121 -2.29 11.57 -10.63
C PRO A 121 -2.91 12.84 -11.18
N ASP A 122 -2.08 13.61 -11.89
CA ASP A 122 -2.56 14.71 -12.72
C ASP A 122 -3.71 14.21 -13.59
N ALA A 123 -4.70 15.07 -13.84
CA ALA A 123 -5.94 14.70 -14.53
C ALA A 123 -5.67 13.73 -15.69
N LEU A 124 -6.46 12.66 -15.80
CA LEU A 124 -6.37 11.75 -16.94
C LEU A 124 -6.54 12.59 -18.22
N GLU A 125 -6.00 12.14 -19.36
CA GLU A 125 -6.04 12.91 -20.61
C GLU A 125 -7.47 13.38 -21.01
N ASP A 126 -8.51 12.75 -20.46
CA ASP A 126 -9.94 13.08 -20.62
C ASP A 126 -10.55 14.02 -19.55
N GLY A 127 -9.76 14.61 -18.65
CA GLY A 127 -10.21 15.58 -17.63
C GLY A 127 -10.14 15.10 -16.17
N GLU A 128 -10.56 15.96 -15.23
CA GLU A 128 -10.64 15.61 -13.81
C GLU A 128 -11.81 14.63 -13.61
N THR A 129 -11.51 13.33 -13.67
CA THR A 129 -12.46 12.26 -13.36
C THR A 129 -12.97 12.42 -11.93
N ASP A 130 -14.29 12.31 -11.78
CA ASP A 130 -14.92 12.31 -10.47
C ASP A 130 -14.26 11.25 -9.54
N PRO A 131 -13.90 11.60 -8.29
CA PRO A 131 -13.22 10.66 -7.38
C PRO A 131 -13.98 9.36 -7.16
N GLN A 132 -15.32 9.40 -7.15
CA GLN A 132 -16.15 8.21 -7.02
C GLN A 132 -16.07 7.36 -8.29
N GLU A 133 -16.21 7.96 -9.47
CA GLU A 133 -16.04 7.23 -10.75
C GLU A 133 -14.68 6.54 -10.85
N ARG A 134 -13.58 7.22 -10.50
CA ARG A 134 -12.23 6.64 -10.52
C ARG A 134 -12.07 5.47 -9.55
N TYR A 135 -12.61 5.59 -8.34
CA TYR A 135 -12.59 4.53 -7.34
C TYR A 135 -13.42 3.32 -7.80
N GLN A 136 -14.62 3.55 -8.31
CA GLN A 136 -15.49 2.49 -8.82
C GLN A 136 -14.89 1.80 -10.05
N ALA A 137 -14.23 2.53 -10.94
CA ALA A 137 -13.55 1.98 -12.11
C ALA A 137 -12.48 0.95 -11.72
N GLY A 138 -11.70 1.20 -10.66
CA GLY A 138 -10.73 0.22 -10.17
C GLY A 138 -11.40 -0.99 -9.52
N LEU A 139 -12.47 -0.81 -8.75
CA LEU A 139 -13.23 -1.94 -8.19
C LEU A 139 -13.81 -2.85 -9.29
N GLU A 140 -14.25 -2.27 -10.41
CA GLU A 140 -14.78 -3.05 -11.53
C GLU A 140 -13.74 -3.99 -12.14
N GLN A 141 -12.47 -3.57 -12.20
CA GLN A 141 -11.38 -4.43 -12.68
C GLN A 141 -11.17 -5.69 -11.83
N TYR A 142 -11.59 -5.70 -10.56
CA TYR A 142 -11.57 -6.90 -9.74
C TYR A 142 -12.78 -7.79 -9.98
N ARG A 143 -13.96 -7.23 -10.32
CA ARG A 143 -15.18 -8.00 -10.58
C ARG A 143 -15.08 -8.91 -11.80
N GLU A 144 -14.19 -8.58 -12.73
CA GLU A 144 -13.93 -9.38 -13.94
C GLU A 144 -13.04 -10.62 -13.68
N ARG A 145 -12.64 -10.89 -12.43
CA ARG A 145 -11.69 -11.96 -12.05
C ARG A 145 -12.38 -13.11 -11.34
N GLU A 146 -11.61 -14.18 -11.14
CA GLU A 146 -11.97 -15.22 -10.16
C GLU A 146 -11.78 -14.65 -8.75
N LEU A 147 -12.85 -14.66 -7.96
CA LEU A 147 -12.92 -14.06 -6.63
C LEU A 147 -13.19 -15.13 -5.58
N SER A 148 -12.60 -14.96 -4.41
CA SER A 148 -13.09 -15.61 -3.19
C SER A 148 -14.47 -15.06 -2.81
N ASP A 149 -15.20 -15.81 -1.96
CA ASP A 149 -16.51 -15.39 -1.47
C ASP A 149 -16.41 -14.05 -0.71
N GLU A 150 -15.35 -13.88 0.09
CA GLU A 150 -15.11 -12.64 0.84
C GLU A 150 -14.82 -11.45 -0.08
N GLU A 151 -14.07 -11.65 -1.17
CA GLU A 151 -13.80 -10.58 -2.14
C GLU A 151 -15.06 -10.19 -2.91
N ALA A 152 -15.90 -11.15 -3.27
CA ALA A 152 -17.18 -10.90 -3.94
C ALA A 152 -18.14 -10.12 -3.04
N GLU A 153 -18.30 -10.55 -1.77
CA GLU A 153 -19.13 -9.83 -0.79
C GLU A 153 -18.61 -8.41 -0.55
N PHE A 154 -17.28 -8.27 -0.42
CA PHE A 154 -16.65 -6.96 -0.26
C PHE A 154 -16.95 -6.04 -1.45
N LEU A 155 -16.76 -6.52 -2.67
CA LEU A 155 -16.98 -5.73 -3.89
C LEU A 155 -18.45 -5.32 -4.09
N GLU A 156 -19.40 -6.19 -3.74
CA GLU A 156 -20.83 -5.84 -3.79
C GLU A 156 -21.18 -4.81 -2.71
N SER A 157 -20.62 -4.92 -1.50
CA SER A 157 -20.83 -3.94 -0.43
C SER A 157 -20.32 -2.52 -0.78
N ARG A 158 -19.46 -2.40 -1.81
CA ARG A 158 -18.86 -1.13 -2.28
C ARG A 158 -19.47 -0.62 -3.58
N ARG A 159 -20.49 -1.27 -4.13
CA ARG A 159 -21.11 -0.86 -5.39
C ARG A 159 -21.70 0.55 -5.26
N GLY A 160 -21.18 1.49 -6.05
CA GLY A 160 -21.64 2.88 -6.06
C GLY A 160 -21.32 3.67 -4.79
N SER A 161 -20.44 3.19 -3.92
CA SER A 161 -19.98 3.96 -2.77
C SER A 161 -18.93 5.00 -3.17
N ASP A 162 -18.83 6.08 -2.40
CA ASP A 162 -17.68 6.98 -2.46
C ASP A 162 -16.39 6.26 -2.05
N PRO A 163 -15.20 6.75 -2.48
CA PRO A 163 -13.94 6.29 -1.93
C PRO A 163 -13.91 6.51 -0.40
N PRO A 164 -13.20 5.65 0.35
CA PRO A 164 -13.06 5.86 1.78
C PRO A 164 -12.36 7.18 2.06
N LYS A 165 -12.70 7.83 3.18
CA LYS A 165 -12.00 9.05 3.60
C LYS A 165 -10.52 8.73 3.83
N SER A 166 -9.67 9.62 3.35
CA SER A 166 -8.24 9.55 3.60
C SER A 166 -7.96 9.86 5.08
N ASP A 167 -7.16 9.02 5.73
CA ASP A 167 -6.66 9.18 7.10
C ASP A 167 -5.43 10.13 7.15
N VAL A 168 -5.07 10.72 6.01
CA VAL A 168 -3.94 11.65 5.90
C VAL A 168 -4.33 12.99 6.49
N VAL A 169 -3.58 13.41 7.53
CA VAL A 169 -3.69 14.71 8.19
C VAL A 169 -2.75 15.71 7.55
#